data_AF-A0A1S9AR49-F1
#
_entry.id   AF-A0A1S9AR49-F1
#
_cell.length_a   1.000
_cell.length_b   1.000
_cell.length_c   1.000
_cell.angle_alpha   90.00
_cell.angle_beta   90.00
_cell.angle_gamma   90.00
#
_symmetry.space_group_name_H-M   'P 1'
#
loop_
_entity.id
_entity.type
_entity.pdbx_description
1 polymer ?
#
loop_
_entity_poly.entity_id
_entity_poly.type
_entity_poly.pdbx_seq_one_letter_code
_entity_poly.pdbx_strand_id
1 'polypeptide(L)'
;MKITMGMTTWTEHPVLIHDEQRPVRLDEYAQHFPVVEVDTFFYALPQISTIQNWLATVPPTFQFIVKANQKMTLHQRNQERGELEQVFQQYRRIISPLVAAGQLKTILFQFPPYFDATVRDFSYLRLIREWLGNLPIAVEFRNQTWYKKEILPSVLDFCRELNFTLVAADEPHNTPTSVPFVLATTNPDLAMLRLHGRNRKGWENQGKEWRKTRTLYRYSTEELQFFKKQIESLQPQPKELCVIFNNNSAKDAAPNALSLQKMMNIEFEGLAPKSPEQLDLF
;
A
#
# COMPACT_ATOMS: atom_id res chain seq x y z
N MET A 1 -19.26 -3.12 -4.58
CA MET A 1 -17.85 -3.03 -4.13
C MET A 1 -17.61 -1.69 -3.46
N LYS A 2 -17.10 -1.67 -2.23
CA LYS A 2 -16.63 -0.44 -1.55
C LYS A 2 -15.30 0.01 -2.16
N ILE A 3 -15.04 1.31 -2.27
CA ILE A 3 -13.75 1.83 -2.73
C ILE A 3 -13.16 2.75 -1.65
N THR A 4 -11.91 2.50 -1.27
CA THR A 4 -11.15 3.39 -0.38
C THR A 4 -9.89 3.87 -1.07
N MET A 5 -9.48 5.10 -0.76
CA MET A 5 -8.22 5.64 -1.26
C MET A 5 -7.41 6.20 -0.10
N GLY A 6 -6.09 6.17 -0.26
CA GLY A 6 -5.16 6.75 0.68
C GLY A 6 -3.80 6.94 0.04
N MET A 7 -2.83 7.26 0.88
CA MET A 7 -1.45 7.50 0.47
C MET A 7 -0.48 6.72 1.35
N THR A 8 0.74 6.60 0.86
CA THR A 8 1.88 6.23 1.70
C THR A 8 2.23 7.44 2.58
N THR A 9 2.35 7.23 3.89
CA THR A 9 2.55 8.26 4.93
C THR A 9 1.48 9.36 4.90
N TRP A 10 1.41 10.16 5.97
CA TRP A 10 0.49 11.31 6.06
C TRP A 10 1.21 12.66 6.02
N THR A 11 2.45 12.72 6.49
CA THR A 11 3.15 13.99 6.78
C THR A 11 3.49 14.84 5.56
N GLU A 12 3.61 14.23 4.37
CA GLU A 12 4.17 14.86 3.17
C GLU A 12 3.09 15.44 2.22
N HIS A 13 1.87 15.67 2.72
CA HIS A 13 0.70 16.04 1.91
C HIS A 13 0.10 17.42 2.28
N PRO A 14 0.89 18.52 2.22
CA PRO A 14 0.47 19.83 2.75
C PRO A 14 -0.77 20.42 2.07
N VAL A 15 -1.09 19.97 0.86
CA VAL A 15 -2.32 20.38 0.14
C VAL A 15 -3.60 20.03 0.91
N LEU A 16 -3.57 19.03 1.79
CA LEU A 16 -4.75 18.63 2.58
C LEU A 16 -5.09 19.66 3.66
N ILE A 17 -4.09 20.37 4.17
CA ILE A 17 -4.23 21.36 5.25
C ILE A 17 -4.00 22.80 4.78
N HIS A 18 -3.71 22.99 3.48
CA HIS A 18 -3.36 24.28 2.88
C HIS A 18 -2.17 24.99 3.57
N ASP A 19 -1.21 24.24 4.09
CA ASP A 19 -0.03 24.75 4.80
C ASP A 19 1.22 23.96 4.40
N GLU A 20 2.11 24.62 3.63
CA GLU A 20 3.38 24.03 3.18
C GLU A 20 4.51 24.10 4.21
N GLN A 21 4.31 24.79 5.34
CA GLN A 21 5.37 25.09 6.29
C GLN A 21 5.59 24.00 7.35
N ARG A 22 4.62 23.08 7.52
CA ARG A 22 4.70 21.99 8.50
C ARG A 22 4.17 20.67 7.96
N PRO A 23 4.55 19.54 8.57
CA PRO A 23 3.95 18.26 8.23
C PRO A 23 2.47 18.20 8.64
N VAL A 24 1.69 17.47 7.85
CA VAL A 24 0.31 17.11 8.18
C VAL A 24 0.30 16.14 9.36
N ARG A 25 -0.65 16.32 10.29
CA ARG A 25 -0.86 15.39 11.41
C ARG A 25 -1.83 14.27 11.01
N LEU A 26 -1.81 13.16 11.76
CA LEU A 26 -2.61 11.98 11.40
C LEU A 26 -4.13 12.23 11.48
N ASP A 27 -4.59 12.99 12.47
CA ASP A 27 -5.98 13.40 12.60
C ASP A 27 -6.42 14.31 11.45
N GLU A 28 -5.58 15.26 11.05
CA GLU A 28 -5.81 16.13 9.88
C GLU A 28 -5.93 15.29 8.61
N TYR A 29 -5.02 14.36 8.38
CA TYR A 29 -5.11 13.42 7.25
C TYR A 29 -6.42 12.60 7.28
N ALA A 30 -6.81 12.13 8.46
CA ALA A 30 -8.02 11.34 8.64
C ALA A 30 -9.32 12.13 8.39
N GLN A 31 -9.27 13.47 8.26
CA GLN A 31 -10.40 14.29 7.81
C GLN A 31 -10.68 14.16 6.30
N HIS A 32 -9.76 13.57 5.53
CA HIS A 32 -9.85 13.49 4.07
C HIS A 32 -9.89 12.05 3.55
N PHE A 33 -9.15 11.13 4.16
CA PHE A 33 -9.03 9.76 3.67
C PHE A 33 -9.27 8.73 4.77
N PRO A 34 -9.93 7.59 4.46
CA PRO A 34 -10.27 6.57 5.45
C PRO A 34 -9.15 5.55 5.68
N VAL A 35 -8.04 5.63 4.92
CA VAL A 35 -6.94 4.67 4.99
C VAL A 35 -5.59 5.34 4.76
N VAL A 36 -4.55 4.82 5.41
CA VAL A 36 -3.15 5.20 5.15
C VAL A 36 -2.24 3.97 5.11
N GLU A 37 -1.23 4.02 4.26
CA GLU A 37 -0.12 3.06 4.26
C GLU A 37 1.04 3.57 5.13
N VAL A 38 1.51 2.74 6.06
CA VAL A 38 2.55 3.07 7.03
C VAL A 38 3.80 2.24 6.77
N ASP A 39 4.85 2.93 6.34
CA ASP A 39 6.14 2.33 5.97
C ASP A 39 7.11 2.18 7.16
N THR A 40 6.81 2.77 8.32
CA THR A 40 7.71 2.76 9.49
C THR A 40 8.17 1.34 9.88
N PHE A 41 7.24 0.37 9.84
CA PHE A 41 7.48 -1.04 10.14
C PHE A 41 8.55 -1.69 9.27
N PHE A 42 8.73 -1.19 8.04
CA PHE A 42 9.71 -1.71 7.10
C PHE A 42 11.13 -1.59 7.67
N TYR A 43 11.44 -0.44 8.28
CA TYR A 43 12.77 -0.13 8.80
C TYR A 43 12.96 -0.65 10.23
N ALA A 44 11.97 -0.46 11.10
CA ALA A 44 12.01 -0.88 12.49
C ALA A 44 10.60 -1.17 13.01
N LEU A 45 10.49 -2.13 13.92
CA LEU A 45 9.21 -2.41 14.56
C LEU A 45 8.92 -1.33 15.63
N PRO A 46 7.79 -0.60 15.52
CA PRO A 46 7.45 0.43 16.49
C PRO A 46 7.05 -0.17 17.84
N GLN A 47 6.97 0.66 18.88
CA GLN A 47 6.40 0.25 20.15
C GLN A 47 4.88 0.09 20.04
N ILE A 48 4.31 -0.79 20.87
CA ILE A 48 2.85 -0.97 20.94
C ILE A 48 2.15 0.35 21.26
N SER A 49 2.74 1.17 22.13
CA SER A 49 2.21 2.51 22.48
C SER A 49 2.12 3.45 21.27
N THR A 50 3.03 3.35 20.30
CA THR A 50 2.95 4.13 19.05
C THR A 50 1.67 3.81 18.28
N ILE A 51 1.31 2.53 18.19
CA ILE A 51 0.09 2.08 17.51
C ILE A 51 -1.15 2.50 18.29
N GLN A 52 -1.13 2.37 19.62
CA GLN A 52 -2.23 2.84 20.48
C GLN A 52 -2.47 4.34 20.32
N ASN A 53 -1.41 5.14 20.22
CA ASN A 53 -1.53 6.57 19.95
C ASN A 53 -2.14 6.86 18.57
N TRP A 54 -1.78 6.10 17.54
CA TRP A 54 -2.42 6.23 16.22
C TRP A 54 -3.91 5.92 16.29
N LEU A 55 -4.29 4.80 16.92
CA LEU A 55 -5.70 4.41 17.13
C LEU A 55 -6.49 5.48 17.88
N ALA A 56 -5.88 6.12 18.88
CA ALA A 56 -6.52 7.21 19.63
C ALA A 56 -6.66 8.52 18.82
N THR A 57 -5.92 8.67 17.72
CA THR A 57 -5.89 9.90 16.90
C THR A 57 -6.91 9.88 15.76
N VAL A 58 -7.39 8.69 15.37
CA VAL A 58 -8.26 8.51 14.19
C VAL A 58 -9.63 7.93 14.58
N PRO A 59 -10.67 8.09 13.75
CA PRO A 59 -11.95 7.42 13.96
C PRO A 59 -11.83 5.89 13.99
N PRO A 60 -12.74 5.18 14.68
CA PRO A 60 -12.77 3.71 14.70
C PRO A 60 -12.91 3.05 13.31
N THR A 61 -13.45 3.78 12.34
CA THR A 61 -13.63 3.35 10.94
C THR A 61 -12.37 3.51 10.08
N PHE A 62 -11.37 4.26 10.55
CA PHE A 62 -10.12 4.48 9.82
C PHE A 62 -9.28 3.21 9.82
N GLN A 63 -8.63 2.88 8.71
CA GLN A 63 -7.83 1.66 8.61
C GLN A 63 -6.37 1.94 8.23
N PHE A 64 -5.49 1.05 8.68
CA PHE A 64 -4.06 1.11 8.43
C PHE A 64 -3.64 -0.06 7.55
N ILE A 65 -2.84 0.24 6.53
CA ILE A 65 -2.03 -0.73 5.82
C ILE A 65 -0.63 -0.64 6.42
N VAL A 66 -0.15 -1.72 7.03
CA VAL A 66 1.17 -1.74 7.66
C VAL A 66 2.13 -2.53 6.79
N LYS A 67 3.27 -1.93 6.46
CA LYS A 67 4.27 -2.62 5.65
C LYS A 67 4.99 -3.69 6.45
N ALA A 68 5.23 -4.85 5.85
CA ALA A 68 6.04 -5.90 6.47
C ALA A 68 7.49 -5.41 6.67
N ASN A 69 8.15 -5.91 7.70
CA ASN A 69 9.54 -5.54 7.98
C ASN A 69 10.48 -6.00 6.83
N GLN A 70 11.58 -5.27 6.61
CA GLN A 70 12.55 -5.59 5.55
C GLN A 70 13.15 -7.01 5.67
N LYS A 71 13.21 -7.58 6.88
CA LYS A 71 13.58 -9.00 7.08
C LYS A 71 12.50 -9.95 6.55
N MET A 72 11.24 -9.65 6.83
CA MET A 72 10.08 -10.46 6.39
C MET A 72 9.88 -10.43 4.86
N THR A 73 10.32 -9.36 4.20
CA THR A 73 10.26 -9.22 2.73
C THR A 73 11.56 -9.62 2.02
N LEU A 74 12.55 -10.16 2.75
CA LEU A 74 13.86 -10.58 2.23
C LEU A 74 14.69 -9.44 1.58
N HIS A 75 14.39 -8.18 1.91
CA HIS A 75 15.23 -7.04 1.54
C HIS A 75 16.55 -7.05 2.30
N GLN A 76 16.47 -7.41 3.59
CA GLN A 76 17.62 -7.81 4.37
C GLN A 76 17.77 -9.32 4.19
N ARG A 77 18.93 -9.80 3.72
CA ARG A 77 19.22 -11.22 3.42
C ARG A 77 19.93 -11.92 4.57
N ASN A 78 20.09 -13.24 4.45
CA ASN A 78 20.88 -14.14 5.31
C ASN A 78 20.36 -14.32 6.74
N GLN A 79 19.04 -14.29 6.92
CA GLN A 79 18.38 -14.62 8.18
C GLN A 79 18.27 -16.14 8.27
N GLU A 80 18.62 -16.70 9.41
CA GLU A 80 18.26 -18.08 9.71
C GLU A 80 16.74 -18.19 9.92
N ARG A 81 16.16 -19.36 9.63
CA ARG A 81 14.70 -19.57 9.74
C ARG A 81 14.16 -19.20 11.13
N GLY A 82 14.88 -19.58 12.19
CA GLY A 82 14.46 -19.30 13.58
C GLY A 82 14.44 -17.80 13.90
N GLU A 83 15.42 -17.04 13.41
CA GLU A 83 15.43 -15.57 13.57
C GLU A 83 14.25 -14.93 12.85
N LEU A 84 13.96 -15.43 11.64
CA LEU A 84 12.85 -14.92 10.84
C LEU A 84 11.52 -15.19 11.54
N GLU A 85 11.29 -16.40 12.03
CA GLU A 85 10.10 -16.75 12.79
C GLU A 85 9.90 -15.84 14.01
N GLN A 86 10.97 -15.53 14.76
CA GLN A 86 10.91 -14.59 15.88
C GLN A 86 10.48 -13.18 15.43
N VAL A 87 10.96 -12.70 14.28
CA VAL A 87 10.52 -11.42 13.70
C VAL A 87 9.03 -11.45 13.39
N PHE A 88 8.50 -12.55 12.81
CA PHE A 88 7.06 -12.70 12.55
C PHE A 88 6.24 -12.71 13.85
N GLN A 89 6.69 -13.42 14.88
CA GLN A 89 6.03 -13.45 16.19
C GLN A 89 5.99 -12.05 16.84
N GLN A 90 7.13 -11.34 16.82
CA GLN A 90 7.22 -9.98 17.34
C GLN A 90 6.32 -9.02 16.54
N TYR A 91 6.33 -9.12 15.21
CA TYR A 91 5.47 -8.31 14.34
C TYR A 91 3.99 -8.50 14.69
N ARG A 92 3.52 -9.76 14.81
CA ARG A 92 2.15 -10.09 15.20
C ARG A 92 1.76 -9.48 16.54
N ARG A 93 2.65 -9.55 17.53
CA ARG A 93 2.42 -8.94 18.85
C ARG A 93 2.24 -7.43 18.74
N ILE A 94 3.09 -6.77 17.95
CA ILE A 94 3.08 -5.32 17.81
C ILE A 94 1.81 -4.85 17.09
N ILE A 95 1.38 -5.51 16.01
CA ILE A 95 0.17 -5.11 15.27
C ILE A 95 -1.14 -5.55 15.95
N SER A 96 -1.08 -6.36 17.02
CA SER A 96 -2.27 -6.89 17.68
C SER A 96 -3.32 -5.85 18.10
N PRO A 97 -2.97 -4.61 18.51
CA PRO A 97 -3.99 -3.59 18.78
C PRO A 97 -4.77 -3.17 17.53
N LEU A 98 -4.13 -3.10 16.36
CA LEU A 98 -4.82 -2.80 15.09
C LEU A 98 -5.82 -3.91 14.73
N VAL A 99 -5.43 -5.16 14.97
CA VAL A 99 -6.28 -6.33 14.74
C VAL A 99 -7.48 -6.30 15.67
N ALA A 100 -7.24 -6.10 16.97
CA ALA A 100 -8.30 -6.05 17.99
C ALA A 100 -9.29 -4.90 17.76
N ALA A 101 -8.81 -3.75 17.25
CA ALA A 101 -9.65 -2.61 16.91
C ALA A 101 -10.39 -2.75 15.57
N GLY A 102 -10.09 -3.77 14.75
CA GLY A 102 -10.63 -3.89 13.39
C GLY A 102 -10.05 -2.86 12.40
N GLN A 103 -8.95 -2.21 12.76
CA GLN A 103 -8.33 -1.12 12.00
C GLN A 103 -7.08 -1.56 11.21
N LEU A 104 -6.76 -2.86 11.19
CA LEU A 104 -5.79 -3.43 10.23
C LEU A 104 -6.50 -3.74 8.91
N LYS A 105 -6.20 -3.00 7.83
CA LYS A 105 -6.69 -3.33 6.48
C LYS A 105 -5.93 -4.51 5.90
N THR A 106 -4.60 -4.42 5.84
CA THR A 106 -3.74 -5.51 5.36
C THR A 106 -2.29 -5.30 5.79
N ILE A 107 -1.51 -6.39 5.81
CA ILE A 107 -0.06 -6.36 5.93
C ILE A 107 0.53 -6.39 4.52
N LEU A 108 1.21 -5.33 4.13
CA LEU A 108 1.80 -5.20 2.81
C LEU A 108 3.19 -5.85 2.75
N PHE A 109 3.31 -6.95 2.02
CA PHE A 109 4.55 -7.58 1.61
C PHE A 109 4.96 -7.11 0.23
N GLN A 110 5.61 -5.95 0.15
CA GLN A 110 6.34 -5.56 -1.04
C GLN A 110 7.67 -6.32 -1.08
N PHE A 111 7.85 -7.18 -2.08
CA PHE A 111 9.10 -7.93 -2.28
C PHE A 111 10.10 -7.15 -3.14
N PRO A 112 11.41 -7.39 -2.98
CA PRO A 112 12.44 -6.76 -3.78
C PRO A 112 12.45 -7.29 -5.23
N PRO A 113 13.09 -6.58 -6.17
CA PRO A 113 13.18 -6.99 -7.58
C PRO A 113 13.99 -8.27 -7.82
N TYR A 114 14.61 -8.85 -6.80
CA TYR A 114 15.34 -10.13 -6.87
C TYR A 114 14.60 -11.28 -6.17
N PHE A 115 13.32 -11.09 -5.85
CA PHE A 115 12.42 -12.15 -5.41
C PHE A 115 11.74 -12.72 -6.66
N ASP A 116 12.12 -13.91 -7.08
CA ASP A 116 11.75 -14.52 -8.36
C ASP A 116 10.62 -15.54 -8.20
N ALA A 117 9.90 -15.86 -9.28
CA ALA A 117 8.88 -16.91 -9.27
C ALA A 117 9.52 -18.32 -9.29
N THR A 118 10.13 -18.73 -8.17
CA THR A 118 10.77 -20.04 -8.00
C THR A 118 10.06 -20.90 -6.96
N VAL A 119 10.28 -22.22 -6.99
CA VAL A 119 9.72 -23.16 -5.98
C VAL A 119 10.07 -22.74 -4.55
N ARG A 120 11.30 -22.27 -4.33
CA ARG A 120 11.76 -21.75 -3.03
C ARG A 120 10.91 -20.55 -2.60
N ASP A 121 10.67 -19.62 -3.50
CA ASP A 121 9.99 -18.36 -3.19
C ASP A 121 8.48 -18.57 -2.98
N PHE A 122 7.84 -19.49 -3.74
CA PHE A 122 6.49 -19.98 -3.43
C PHE A 122 6.42 -20.68 -2.07
N SER A 123 7.43 -21.47 -1.70
CA SER A 123 7.50 -22.11 -0.39
C SER A 123 7.61 -21.07 0.74
N TYR A 124 8.37 -20.00 0.51
CA TYR A 124 8.46 -18.89 1.46
C TYR A 124 7.11 -18.16 1.64
N LEU A 125 6.37 -17.94 0.55
CA LEU A 125 5.01 -17.37 0.63
C LEU A 125 4.05 -18.27 1.44
N ARG A 126 4.16 -19.61 1.32
CA ARG A 126 3.39 -20.55 2.17
C ARG A 126 3.76 -20.39 3.65
N LEU A 127 5.05 -20.25 3.98
CA LEU A 127 5.51 -20.00 5.35
C LEU A 127 4.97 -18.67 5.91
N ILE A 128 4.91 -17.62 5.09
CA ILE A 128 4.29 -16.35 5.51
C ILE A 128 2.84 -16.56 5.93
N ARG A 129 2.06 -17.31 5.12
CA ARG A 129 0.67 -17.63 5.47
C ARG A 129 0.59 -18.47 6.75
N GLU A 130 1.44 -19.48 6.90
CA GLU A 130 1.51 -20.31 8.11
C GLU A 130 1.76 -19.46 9.37
N TRP A 131 2.79 -18.61 9.35
CA TRP A 131 3.18 -17.82 10.52
C TRP A 131 2.22 -16.69 10.86
N LEU A 132 1.55 -16.09 9.87
CA LEU A 132 0.59 -15.00 10.07
C LEU A 132 -0.86 -15.48 10.22
N GLY A 133 -1.14 -16.77 9.99
CA GLY A 133 -2.47 -17.36 10.11
C GLY A 133 -3.48 -16.65 9.21
N ASN A 134 -4.60 -16.21 9.78
CA ASN A 134 -5.70 -15.58 9.04
C ASN A 134 -5.58 -14.05 8.90
N LEU A 135 -4.43 -13.46 9.25
CA LEU A 135 -4.24 -12.03 9.07
C LEU A 135 -4.35 -11.63 7.58
N PRO A 136 -4.89 -10.44 7.28
CA PRO A 136 -4.98 -9.95 5.90
C PRO A 136 -3.58 -9.65 5.38
N ILE A 137 -3.25 -10.20 4.21
CA ILE A 137 -1.92 -10.08 3.60
C ILE A 137 -2.08 -9.66 2.15
N ALA A 138 -1.37 -8.61 1.78
CA ALA A 138 -1.21 -8.18 0.41
C ALA A 138 0.23 -8.42 -0.03
N VAL A 139 0.41 -9.02 -1.21
CA VAL A 139 1.73 -9.30 -1.80
C VAL A 139 1.93 -8.44 -3.03
N GLU A 140 3.07 -7.77 -3.11
CA GLU A 140 3.46 -6.98 -4.27
C GLU A 140 4.80 -7.47 -4.79
N PHE A 141 4.78 -8.03 -6.00
CA PHE A 141 5.98 -8.53 -6.67
C PHE A 141 6.58 -7.45 -7.56
N ARG A 142 7.91 -7.28 -7.48
CA ARG A 142 8.66 -6.27 -8.24
C ARG A 142 9.61 -6.89 -9.25
N ASN A 143 9.37 -8.15 -9.60
CA ASN A 143 10.16 -8.92 -10.55
C ASN A 143 9.24 -9.50 -11.64
N GLN A 144 9.66 -9.38 -12.90
CA GLN A 144 8.85 -9.78 -14.06
C GLN A 144 8.57 -11.28 -14.15
N THR A 145 9.38 -12.13 -13.50
CA THR A 145 9.18 -13.59 -13.55
C THR A 145 7.81 -14.01 -13.02
N TRP A 146 7.24 -13.28 -12.06
CA TRP A 146 5.89 -13.50 -11.53
C TRP A 146 4.77 -13.21 -12.55
N TYR A 147 5.06 -12.41 -13.56
CA TYR A 147 4.08 -11.91 -14.54
C TYR A 147 4.28 -12.49 -15.94
N LYS A 148 5.19 -13.47 -16.10
CA LYS A 148 5.31 -14.21 -17.36
C LYS A 148 3.99 -14.88 -17.70
N LYS A 149 3.62 -14.88 -18.98
CA LYS A 149 2.32 -15.37 -19.45
C LYS A 149 2.02 -16.81 -19.01
N GLU A 150 3.05 -17.64 -18.90
CA GLU A 150 2.96 -19.05 -18.51
C GLU A 150 2.88 -19.24 -16.99
N ILE A 151 3.30 -18.24 -16.20
CA ILE A 151 3.40 -18.31 -14.73
C ILE A 151 2.22 -17.59 -14.06
N LEU A 152 1.77 -16.47 -14.64
CA LEU A 152 0.76 -15.61 -14.06
C LEU A 152 -0.53 -16.34 -13.64
N PRO A 153 -1.13 -17.25 -14.45
CA PRO A 153 -2.31 -18.00 -14.01
C PRO A 153 -2.09 -18.74 -12.69
N SER A 154 -0.96 -19.45 -12.56
CA SER A 154 -0.58 -20.17 -11.34
C SER A 154 -0.34 -19.24 -10.15
N VAL A 155 0.20 -18.04 -10.39
CA VAL A 155 0.37 -17.02 -9.34
C VAL A 155 -0.97 -16.52 -8.84
N LEU A 156 -1.93 -16.25 -9.74
CA LEU A 156 -3.27 -15.82 -9.37
C LEU A 156 -3.99 -16.90 -8.55
N ASP A 157 -3.93 -18.16 -8.97
CA ASP A 157 -4.55 -19.28 -8.26
C ASP A 157 -3.89 -19.54 -6.91
N PHE A 158 -2.55 -19.45 -6.83
CA PHE A 158 -1.82 -19.55 -5.58
C PHE A 158 -2.21 -18.43 -4.59
N CYS A 159 -2.36 -17.19 -5.07
CA CYS A 159 -2.83 -16.10 -4.23
C CYS A 159 -4.25 -16.36 -3.71
N ARG A 160 -5.15 -16.90 -4.55
CA ARG A 160 -6.51 -17.29 -4.14
C ARG A 160 -6.50 -18.40 -3.09
N GLU A 161 -5.72 -19.47 -3.30
CA GLU A 161 -5.58 -20.60 -2.37
C GLU A 161 -5.15 -20.12 -0.98
N LEU A 162 -4.21 -19.16 -0.92
CA LEU A 162 -3.67 -18.63 0.33
C LEU A 162 -4.34 -17.34 0.79
N ASN A 163 -5.46 -16.92 0.20
CA ASN A 163 -6.15 -15.65 0.51
C ASN A 163 -5.22 -14.42 0.52
N PHE A 164 -4.23 -14.38 -0.37
CA PHE A 164 -3.40 -13.20 -0.59
C PHE A 164 -4.09 -12.22 -1.52
N THR A 165 -4.00 -10.93 -1.18
CA THR A 165 -4.33 -9.85 -2.11
C THR A 165 -3.10 -9.57 -2.98
N LEU A 166 -3.10 -9.98 -4.24
CA LEU A 166 -2.09 -9.54 -5.19
C LEU A 166 -2.28 -8.03 -5.47
N VAL A 167 -1.25 -7.25 -5.16
CA VAL A 167 -1.26 -5.81 -5.42
C VAL A 167 -1.00 -5.53 -6.89
N ALA A 168 -1.87 -4.72 -7.50
CA ALA A 168 -1.65 -4.14 -8.82
C ALA A 168 -0.75 -2.91 -8.68
N ALA A 169 0.55 -3.10 -8.87
CA ALA A 169 1.51 -2.00 -8.89
C ALA A 169 1.46 -1.28 -10.25
N ASP A 170 1.32 0.04 -10.22
CA ASP A 170 1.60 0.90 -11.38
C ASP A 170 2.95 1.57 -11.19
N GLU A 171 3.83 1.32 -12.14
CA GLU A 171 5.20 1.82 -12.21
C GLU A 171 5.58 2.01 -13.69
N PRO A 172 6.76 2.58 -14.04
CA PRO A 172 7.09 2.82 -15.44
C PRO A 172 7.10 1.52 -16.25
N HIS A 173 6.20 1.42 -17.22
CA HIS A 173 6.04 0.22 -18.04
C HIS A 173 7.18 0.03 -19.05
N ASN A 174 7.32 -1.20 -19.54
CA ASN A 174 8.24 -1.58 -20.62
C ASN A 174 9.71 -1.27 -20.31
N THR A 175 10.10 -1.40 -19.04
CA THR A 175 11.51 -1.35 -18.62
C THR A 175 11.93 -2.71 -18.07
N PRO A 176 13.21 -3.14 -18.21
CA PRO A 176 13.71 -4.38 -17.64
C PRO A 176 13.57 -4.48 -16.11
N THR A 177 13.38 -3.34 -15.44
CA THR A 177 13.30 -3.21 -13.98
C THR A 177 11.88 -2.90 -13.48
N SER A 178 10.87 -3.08 -14.33
CA SER A 178 9.46 -2.86 -14.00
C SER A 178 8.60 -4.10 -14.16
N VAL A 179 7.44 -4.14 -13.51
CA VAL A 179 6.40 -5.15 -13.71
C VAL A 179 5.20 -4.57 -14.48
N PRO A 180 4.43 -5.40 -15.21
CA PRO A 180 3.21 -4.95 -15.85
C PRO A 180 2.11 -4.65 -14.80
N PHE A 181 1.24 -3.69 -15.10
CA PHE A 181 0.03 -3.47 -14.32
C PHE A 181 -0.95 -4.63 -14.51
N VAL A 182 -1.18 -5.42 -13.45
CA VAL A 182 -2.14 -6.53 -13.42
C VAL A 182 -3.08 -6.35 -12.25
N LEU A 183 -4.31 -5.92 -12.53
CA LEU A 183 -5.40 -5.84 -11.55
C LEU A 183 -6.25 -7.12 -11.62
N ALA A 184 -6.30 -7.86 -10.51
CA ALA A 184 -7.07 -9.09 -10.41
C ALA A 184 -7.61 -9.30 -8.99
N THR A 185 -8.81 -9.88 -8.91
CA THR A 185 -9.40 -10.32 -7.64
C THR A 185 -8.84 -11.68 -7.27
N THR A 186 -7.85 -11.65 -6.37
CA THR A 186 -7.20 -12.83 -5.79
C THR A 186 -7.65 -13.10 -4.36
N ASN A 187 -8.26 -12.12 -3.71
CA ASN A 187 -8.94 -12.26 -2.42
C ASN A 187 -10.35 -11.66 -2.55
N PRO A 188 -11.42 -12.35 -2.11
CA PRO A 188 -12.79 -11.86 -2.24
C PRO A 188 -13.08 -10.64 -1.34
N ASP A 189 -12.32 -10.42 -0.28
CA ASP A 189 -12.50 -9.30 0.64
C ASP A 189 -11.82 -8.02 0.15
N LEU A 190 -10.65 -8.13 -0.49
CA LEU A 190 -9.82 -6.98 -0.88
C LEU A 190 -9.15 -7.17 -2.25
N ALA A 191 -9.27 -6.17 -3.12
CA ALA A 191 -8.31 -5.89 -4.19
C ALA A 191 -7.53 -4.61 -3.88
N MET A 192 -6.30 -4.49 -4.39
CA MET A 192 -5.43 -3.36 -4.06
C MET A 192 -4.63 -2.86 -5.26
N LEU A 193 -4.59 -1.54 -5.43
CA LEU A 193 -3.69 -0.85 -6.36
C LEU A 193 -2.66 -0.05 -5.56
N ARG A 194 -1.40 -0.05 -6.01
CA ARG A 194 -0.34 0.84 -5.52
C ARG A 194 0.25 1.62 -6.68
N LEU A 195 0.04 2.93 -6.67
CA LEU A 195 0.37 3.83 -7.78
C LEU A 195 1.67 4.56 -7.48
N HIS A 196 2.79 4.08 -8.02
CA HIS A 196 4.12 4.63 -7.77
C HIS A 196 4.52 5.76 -8.70
N GLY A 197 3.78 5.99 -9.77
CA GLY A 197 4.14 6.91 -10.85
C GLY A 197 4.99 6.25 -11.94
N ARG A 198 5.05 6.88 -13.11
CA ARG A 198 5.68 6.33 -14.32
C ARG A 198 6.94 7.09 -14.74
N ASN A 199 7.68 7.67 -13.79
CA ASN A 199 8.92 8.38 -14.08
C ASN A 199 10.07 7.43 -14.45
N ARG A 200 10.14 7.04 -15.72
CA ARG A 200 11.16 6.13 -16.28
C ARG A 200 12.60 6.55 -15.94
N LYS A 201 12.93 7.84 -16.11
CA LYS A 201 14.28 8.37 -15.86
C LYS A 201 14.69 8.21 -14.39
N GLY A 202 13.76 8.46 -13.47
CA GLY A 202 14.00 8.27 -12.04
C GLY A 202 14.09 6.79 -11.64
N TRP A 203 13.34 5.94 -12.32
CA TRP A 203 13.26 4.50 -12.05
C TRP A 203 14.51 3.71 -12.45
N GLU A 204 15.09 4.07 -13.60
CA GLU A 204 16.29 3.42 -14.12
C GLU A 204 17.57 3.97 -13.46
N ASN A 205 17.50 5.13 -12.79
CA ASN A 205 18.64 5.74 -12.13
C ASN A 205 18.90 5.10 -10.75
N GLN A 206 20.07 4.50 -10.56
CA GLN A 206 20.50 3.90 -9.27
C GLN A 206 21.32 4.86 -8.38
N GLY A 207 21.40 6.14 -8.73
CA GLY A 207 22.14 7.16 -7.97
C GLY A 207 21.55 7.45 -6.59
N LYS A 208 22.26 8.18 -5.72
CA LYS A 208 21.87 8.44 -4.32
C LYS A 208 20.45 9.03 -4.15
N GLU A 209 19.96 9.79 -5.14
CA GLU A 209 18.64 10.43 -5.15
C GLU A 209 17.52 9.55 -5.76
N TRP A 210 17.79 8.30 -6.14
CA TRP A 210 16.84 7.44 -6.84
C TRP A 210 15.49 7.29 -6.13
N ARG A 211 15.49 7.24 -4.80
CA ARG A 211 14.25 7.17 -4.00
C ARG A 211 13.39 8.40 -4.18
N LYS A 212 14.00 9.58 -4.33
CA LYS A 212 13.29 10.84 -4.55
C LYS A 212 12.81 10.98 -5.99
N THR A 213 13.50 10.43 -6.97
CA THR A 213 13.14 10.63 -8.38
C THR A 213 12.20 9.56 -8.93
N ARG A 214 12.25 8.31 -8.44
CA ARG A 214 11.44 7.20 -8.98
C ARG A 214 9.92 7.44 -8.85
N THR A 215 9.49 8.06 -7.76
CA THR A 215 8.09 8.38 -7.42
C THR A 215 7.74 9.84 -7.73
N LEU A 216 8.62 10.58 -8.42
CA LEU A 216 8.40 11.96 -8.86
C LEU A 216 7.52 11.96 -10.11
N TYR A 217 6.22 11.93 -9.92
CA TYR A 217 5.28 11.81 -11.01
C TYR A 217 3.90 12.36 -10.65
N ARG A 218 3.32 13.13 -11.58
CA ARG A 218 1.92 13.53 -11.52
C ARG A 218 1.16 12.79 -12.60
N TYR A 219 0.22 11.94 -12.18
CA TYR A 219 -0.65 11.25 -13.13
C TYR A 219 -1.50 12.25 -13.92
N SER A 220 -1.62 12.03 -15.23
CA SER A 220 -2.50 12.82 -16.09
C SER A 220 -3.97 12.43 -15.90
N THR A 221 -4.88 13.26 -16.41
CA THR A 221 -6.31 12.95 -16.42
C THR A 221 -6.60 11.64 -17.15
N GLU A 222 -5.94 11.39 -18.28
CA GLU A 222 -6.09 10.19 -19.09
C GLU A 222 -5.63 8.94 -18.32
N GLU A 223 -4.56 9.04 -17.54
CA GLU A 223 -4.06 7.95 -16.71
C GLU A 223 -4.99 7.65 -15.53
N LEU A 224 -5.54 8.68 -14.88
CA LEU A 224 -6.55 8.50 -13.84
C LEU A 224 -7.85 7.89 -14.42
N GLN A 225 -8.26 8.30 -15.62
CA GLN A 225 -9.38 7.67 -16.34
C GLN A 225 -9.10 6.20 -16.68
N PHE A 226 -7.86 5.85 -17.03
CA PHE A 226 -7.45 4.47 -17.21
C PHE A 226 -7.67 3.67 -15.92
N PHE A 227 -7.21 4.14 -14.77
CA PHE A 227 -7.42 3.42 -13.50
C PHE A 227 -8.90 3.32 -13.13
N LYS A 228 -9.68 4.40 -13.32
CA LYS A 228 -11.13 4.36 -13.14
C LYS A 228 -11.76 3.22 -13.94
N LYS A 229 -11.45 3.14 -15.24
CA LYS A 229 -11.96 2.08 -16.12
C LYS A 229 -11.54 0.69 -15.64
N GLN A 230 -10.28 0.52 -15.23
CA GLN A 230 -9.80 -0.77 -14.70
C GLN A 230 -10.59 -1.18 -13.44
N ILE A 231 -10.77 -0.25 -12.50
CA ILE A 231 -11.52 -0.48 -11.25
C ILE A 231 -12.99 -0.84 -11.54
N GLU A 232 -13.66 -0.10 -12.43
CA GLU A 232 -15.06 -0.34 -12.79
C GLU A 232 -15.25 -1.67 -13.55
N SER A 233 -14.25 -2.10 -14.31
CA SER A 233 -14.27 -3.35 -15.09
C SER A 233 -13.85 -4.59 -14.31
N LEU A 234 -13.35 -4.44 -13.07
CA LEU A 234 -12.79 -5.55 -12.30
C LEU A 234 -13.85 -6.62 -12.00
N GLN A 235 -13.57 -7.85 -12.41
CA GLN A 235 -14.40 -9.02 -12.12
C GLN A 235 -13.53 -10.23 -11.71
N PRO A 236 -14.01 -11.08 -10.78
CA PRO A 236 -15.18 -10.85 -9.92
C PRO A 236 -14.97 -9.66 -8.99
N GLN A 237 -16.02 -8.95 -8.59
CA GLN A 237 -15.87 -7.81 -7.67
C GLN A 237 -15.51 -8.27 -6.24
N PRO A 238 -14.44 -7.74 -5.63
CA PRO A 238 -14.20 -7.93 -4.19
C PRO A 238 -15.21 -7.13 -3.36
N LYS A 239 -15.26 -7.40 -2.05
CA LYS A 239 -16.01 -6.55 -1.11
C LYS A 239 -15.49 -5.12 -1.12
N GLU A 240 -14.16 -4.96 -1.13
CA GLU A 240 -13.50 -3.65 -1.16
C GLU A 240 -12.34 -3.61 -2.18
N LEU A 241 -12.15 -2.46 -2.81
CA LEU A 241 -10.95 -2.12 -3.57
C LEU A 241 -10.26 -0.92 -2.94
N CYS A 242 -8.97 -1.05 -2.62
CA CYS A 242 -8.16 -0.01 -2.02
C CYS A 242 -7.11 0.54 -3.00
N VAL A 243 -7.05 1.85 -3.17
CA VAL A 243 -6.02 2.52 -3.98
C VAL A 243 -5.07 3.27 -3.05
N ILE A 244 -3.78 2.99 -3.14
CA ILE A 244 -2.74 3.75 -2.44
C ILE A 244 -1.88 4.50 -3.45
N PHE A 245 -1.88 5.82 -3.33
CA PHE A 245 -0.96 6.68 -4.07
C PHE A 245 0.38 6.75 -3.32
N ASN A 246 1.46 6.44 -4.03
CA ASN A 246 2.82 6.44 -3.51
C ASN A 246 3.77 7.29 -4.39
N ASN A 247 3.21 8.10 -5.29
CA ASN A 247 3.94 9.08 -6.10
C ASN A 247 4.20 10.39 -5.31
N ASN A 248 4.74 10.26 -4.10
CA ASN A 248 4.82 11.35 -3.12
C ASN A 248 5.93 12.38 -3.39
N SER A 249 6.92 12.09 -4.24
CA SER A 249 8.16 12.86 -4.27
C SER A 249 8.02 14.34 -4.63
N ALA A 250 6.95 14.74 -5.31
CA ALA A 250 6.60 16.13 -5.58
C ALA A 250 5.25 16.54 -4.96
N LYS A 251 4.81 15.84 -3.91
CA LYS A 251 3.52 16.07 -3.24
C LYS A 251 2.30 15.85 -4.16
N ASP A 252 2.47 15.11 -5.26
CA ASP A 252 1.43 14.87 -6.28
C ASP A 252 0.43 13.76 -5.92
N ALA A 253 0.75 12.94 -4.91
CA ALA A 253 -0.11 11.85 -4.47
C ALA A 253 -1.49 12.32 -3.99
N ALA A 254 -1.55 13.31 -3.09
CA ALA A 254 -2.82 13.86 -2.61
C ALA A 254 -3.66 14.52 -3.72
N PRO A 255 -3.12 15.40 -4.58
CA PRO A 255 -3.86 15.93 -5.73
C PRO A 255 -4.36 14.84 -6.67
N ASN A 256 -3.58 13.79 -6.94
CA ASN A 256 -4.02 12.68 -7.78
C ASN A 256 -5.12 11.84 -7.11
N ALA A 257 -5.02 11.57 -5.81
CA ALA A 257 -6.04 10.84 -5.05
C ALA A 257 -7.38 11.60 -5.04
N LEU A 258 -7.37 12.89 -4.73
CA LEU A 258 -8.56 13.76 -4.78
C LEU A 258 -9.16 13.83 -6.19
N SER A 259 -8.31 13.87 -7.22
CA SER A 259 -8.76 13.89 -8.61
C SER A 259 -9.47 12.58 -8.98
N LEU A 260 -8.89 11.42 -8.65
CA LEU A 260 -9.51 10.12 -8.91
C LEU A 260 -10.80 9.94 -8.10
N GLN A 261 -10.80 10.32 -6.81
CA GLN A 261 -11.98 10.30 -5.96
C GLN A 261 -13.14 11.08 -6.60
N LYS A 262 -12.88 12.31 -7.06
CA LYS A 262 -13.86 13.15 -7.74
C LYS A 262 -14.34 12.52 -9.06
N MET A 263 -13.42 12.00 -9.88
CA MET A 263 -13.77 11.34 -11.16
C MET A 263 -14.65 10.11 -10.97
N MET A 264 -14.50 9.41 -9.84
CA MET A 264 -15.28 8.24 -9.48
C MET A 264 -16.54 8.56 -8.64
N ASN A 265 -16.75 9.83 -8.29
CA ASN A 265 -17.85 10.30 -7.46
C ASN A 265 -17.94 9.54 -6.11
N ILE A 266 -16.79 9.39 -5.43
CA ILE A 266 -16.69 8.67 -4.16
C ILE A 266 -16.73 9.66 -2.99
N GLU A 267 -17.65 9.40 -2.06
CA GLU A 267 -17.67 10.04 -0.74
C GLU A 267 -17.19 9.03 0.30
N PHE A 268 -16.26 9.46 1.16
CA PHE A 268 -15.79 8.63 2.26
C PHE A 268 -16.58 8.94 3.52
N GLU A 269 -17.06 7.91 4.18
CA GLU A 269 -17.80 7.99 5.45
C GLU A 269 -16.89 7.70 6.65
N GLY A 270 -17.27 8.18 7.82
CA GLY A 270 -16.54 7.92 9.06
C GLY A 270 -15.13 8.54 9.09
N LEU A 271 -14.95 9.66 8.39
CA LEU A 271 -13.73 10.48 8.48
C LEU A 271 -13.67 11.21 9.82
N ALA A 272 -12.47 11.66 10.18
CA ALA A 272 -12.29 12.52 11.35
C ALA A 272 -13.09 13.82 11.16
N PRO A 273 -13.65 14.40 12.24
CA PRO A 273 -14.34 15.66 12.14
C PRO A 273 -13.37 16.72 11.61
N LYS A 274 -13.82 17.50 10.63
CA LYS A 274 -13.07 18.68 10.20
C LYS A 274 -12.92 19.60 11.40
N SER A 275 -11.70 20.07 11.63
CA SER A 275 -11.49 21.18 12.56
C SER A 275 -12.41 22.32 12.11
N PRO A 276 -13.08 23.04 13.02
CA PRO A 276 -13.81 24.24 12.65
C PRO A 276 -12.84 25.09 11.82
N GLU A 277 -13.25 25.47 10.60
CA GLU A 277 -12.49 26.45 9.83
C GLU A 277 -12.24 27.61 10.79
N GLN A 278 -10.97 27.92 11.07
CA GLN A 278 -10.65 29.24 11.60
C GLN A 278 -11.12 30.17 10.49
N LEU A 279 -12.34 30.68 10.63
CA LEU A 279 -12.76 31.91 9.97
C LEU A 279 -11.69 32.90 10.40
N ASP A 280 -10.73 33.15 9.52
CA ASP A 280 -9.80 34.25 9.65
C ASP A 280 -10.67 35.51 9.68
N LEU A 281 -11.07 35.88 10.88
CA LEU A 281 -11.69 37.15 11.22
C LEU A 281 -10.56 38.19 11.24
N PHE A 282 -10.03 38.51 10.05
CA PHE A 282 -9.15 39.66 9.84
C PHE A 282 -9.47 40.32 8.51
#